data_AF-A0A955GTL2-F1
#
_entry.id   AF-A0A955GTL2-F1
#
_cell.length_a   1.000
_cell.length_b   1.000
_cell.length_c   1.000
_cell.angle_alpha   90.00
_cell.angle_beta   90.00
_cell.angle_gamma   90.00
#
_symmetry.space_group_name_H-M   'P 1'
#
loop_
_entity.id
_entity.type
_entity.pdbx_description
1 polymer ?
#
loop_
_entity_poly.entity_id
_entity_poly.type
_entity_poly.pdbx_seq_one_letter_code
_entity_poly.pdbx_strand_id
1 'polypeptide(L)'
;MTLIDGGHENDIAMQQLLWQQIFDDLQVECSVSDVRLPIFNPRFAQLIVVPSITLLECIDLMDQEFPIDSPDRDLSEVPLIDDWRRAEGPYAIWVRKRFEADFEHQKKSAVHVRQSLIPGITLLERLLLELFYYRYNGKHLDADCITLCTGTQTTGSFTPGFGWDADHCRVRIDWFAPDYASIGLRVREVIT
;
A
#
# COMPACT_ATOMS: atom_id res chain seq x y z
N MET A 1 -26.39 29.19 1.35
CA MET A 1 -24.98 29.48 1.71
C MET A 1 -24.56 28.37 2.67
N THR A 2 -24.03 27.29 2.11
CA THR A 2 -23.78 26.04 2.83
C THR A 2 -22.29 26.00 3.13
N LEU A 3 -21.94 26.27 4.40
CA LEU A 3 -20.57 26.19 4.92
C LEU A 3 -20.33 24.76 5.42
N ILE A 4 -20.09 23.81 4.52
CA ILE A 4 -19.58 22.47 4.87
C ILE A 4 -18.81 21.93 3.66
N ASP A 5 -17.51 22.26 3.52
CA ASP A 5 -16.62 21.54 2.58
C ASP A 5 -15.12 21.73 2.86
N GLY A 6 -14.70 22.84 3.49
CA GLY A 6 -13.27 23.13 3.69
C GLY A 6 -12.51 22.23 4.68
N GLY A 7 -13.18 21.34 5.42
CA GLY A 7 -12.52 20.46 6.39
C GLY A 7 -11.76 19.30 5.73
N HIS A 8 -12.31 18.73 4.66
CA HIS A 8 -11.69 17.63 3.94
C HIS A 8 -10.63 18.12 2.95
N GLU A 9 -10.86 19.26 2.30
CA GLU A 9 -9.86 19.90 1.41
C GLU A 9 -8.55 20.19 2.14
N ASN A 10 -8.63 20.70 3.39
CA ASN A 10 -7.44 20.94 4.21
C ASN A 10 -6.69 19.64 4.59
N ASP A 11 -7.41 18.54 4.85
CA ASP A 11 -6.79 17.24 5.14
C ASP A 11 -6.12 16.63 3.90
N ILE A 12 -6.76 16.75 2.73
CA ILE A 12 -6.18 16.31 1.45
C ILE A 12 -4.90 17.10 1.14
N ALA A 13 -4.96 18.43 1.26
CA ALA A 13 -3.80 19.30 1.03
C ALA A 13 -2.64 18.98 2.00
N MET A 14 -2.94 18.66 3.26
CA MET A 14 -1.93 18.22 4.23
C MET A 14 -1.30 16.88 3.83
N GLN A 15 -2.11 15.90 3.41
CA GLN A 15 -1.58 14.62 2.96
C GLN A 15 -0.71 14.77 1.70
N GLN A 16 -1.11 15.62 0.75
CA GLN A 16 -0.29 15.94 -0.43
C GLN A 16 1.04 16.61 -0.04
N LEU A 17 1.01 17.56 0.91
CA LEU A 17 2.23 18.21 1.41
C LEU A 17 3.18 17.20 2.07
N LEU A 18 2.66 16.29 2.88
CA LEU A 18 3.47 15.25 3.53
C LEU A 18 4.07 14.28 2.50
N TRP A 19 3.31 13.90 1.48
CA TRP A 19 3.83 13.09 0.37
C TRP A 19 4.94 13.81 -0.39
N GLN A 20 4.76 15.10 -0.70
CA GLN A 20 5.80 15.88 -1.37
C GLN A 20 7.08 15.93 -0.54
N GLN A 21 6.97 16.17 0.77
CA GLN A 21 8.12 16.17 1.67
C GLN A 21 8.86 14.82 1.69
N ILE A 22 8.13 13.71 1.76
CA ILE A 22 8.74 12.37 1.72
C ILE A 22 9.50 12.15 0.41
N PHE A 23 8.91 12.53 -0.73
CA PHE A 23 9.56 12.37 -2.02
C PHE A 23 10.76 13.30 -2.20
N ASP A 24 10.69 14.55 -1.73
CA ASP A 24 11.81 15.47 -1.76
C ASP A 24 12.98 14.95 -0.91
N ASP A 25 12.70 14.46 0.30
CA ASP A 25 13.71 13.89 1.22
C ASP A 25 14.39 12.65 0.63
N LEU A 26 13.63 11.81 -0.08
CA LEU A 26 14.10 10.59 -0.72
C LEU A 26 14.61 10.80 -2.15
N GLN A 27 14.61 12.05 -2.63
CA GLN A 27 15.02 12.41 -3.99
C GLN A 27 14.22 11.67 -5.09
N VAL A 28 12.94 11.41 -4.84
CA VAL A 28 12.01 10.80 -5.79
C VAL A 28 11.34 11.89 -6.63
N GLU A 29 11.49 11.82 -7.95
CA GLU A 29 10.85 12.78 -8.85
C GLU A 29 9.34 12.54 -8.94
N CYS A 30 8.57 13.37 -8.24
CA CYS A 30 7.11 13.37 -8.33
C CYS A 30 6.54 14.73 -7.90
N SER A 31 5.77 15.38 -8.78
CA SER A 31 4.99 16.57 -8.44
C SER A 31 3.63 16.14 -7.90
N VAL A 32 3.49 16.06 -6.59
CA VAL A 32 2.29 15.53 -5.92
C VAL A 32 1.04 16.36 -6.22
N SER A 33 1.19 17.68 -6.41
CA SER A 33 0.10 18.57 -6.77
C SER A 33 -0.49 18.31 -8.16
N ASP A 34 0.31 17.72 -9.06
CA ASP A 34 -0.10 17.45 -10.44
C ASP A 34 -0.75 16.07 -10.59
N VAL A 35 -0.70 15.24 -9.54
CA VAL A 35 -1.32 13.91 -9.53
C VAL A 35 -2.83 14.04 -9.42
N ARG A 36 -3.54 13.49 -10.41
CA ARG A 36 -5.00 13.43 -10.38
C ARG A 36 -5.47 12.52 -9.25
N LEU A 37 -6.27 13.07 -8.35
CA LEU A 37 -6.87 12.32 -7.25
C LEU A 37 -8.18 11.62 -7.68
N PRO A 38 -8.44 10.38 -7.22
CA PRO A 38 -9.76 9.79 -7.31
C PRO A 38 -10.79 10.60 -6.52
N ILE A 39 -12.08 10.42 -6.82
CA ILE A 39 -13.16 11.09 -6.08
C ILE A 39 -13.03 10.75 -4.60
N PHE A 40 -12.94 11.78 -3.76
CA PHE A 40 -12.80 11.62 -2.33
C PHE A 40 -13.96 10.81 -1.74
N ASN A 41 -13.62 9.83 -0.90
CA ASN A 41 -14.57 9.04 -0.15
C ASN A 41 -14.21 9.12 1.34
N PRO A 42 -15.08 9.66 2.22
CA PRO A 42 -14.73 9.82 3.63
C PRO A 42 -14.49 8.49 4.37
N ARG A 43 -14.90 7.34 3.81
CA ARG A 43 -14.58 6.01 4.36
C ARG A 43 -13.18 5.52 3.96
N PHE A 44 -12.58 6.13 2.96
CA PHE A 44 -11.24 5.88 2.43
C PHE A 44 -10.48 7.20 2.43
N ALA A 45 -10.09 7.66 3.62
CA ALA A 45 -9.55 9.00 3.83
C ALA A 45 -8.02 9.05 3.90
N GLN A 46 -7.32 7.95 3.62
CA GLN A 46 -5.86 7.91 3.57
C GLN A 46 -5.40 7.90 2.10
N LEU A 47 -4.73 8.96 1.70
CA LEU A 47 -4.12 9.12 0.38
C LEU A 47 -2.85 8.30 0.30
N ILE A 48 -2.68 7.58 -0.80
CA ILE A 48 -1.40 7.05 -1.25
C ILE A 48 -1.11 7.68 -2.61
N VAL A 49 0.06 8.29 -2.74
CA VAL A 49 0.58 8.76 -4.02
C VAL A 49 1.66 7.78 -4.46
N VAL A 50 1.52 7.27 -5.68
CA VAL A 50 2.46 6.32 -6.27
C VAL A 50 3.24 7.05 -7.36
N PRO A 51 4.54 7.32 -7.16
CA PRO A 51 5.38 7.95 -8.17
C PRO A 51 5.75 6.94 -9.26
N SER A 52 6.42 7.41 -10.32
CA SER A 52 6.87 6.58 -11.44
C SER A 52 8.09 5.72 -11.10
N ILE A 53 8.00 4.90 -10.06
CA ILE A 53 9.05 3.99 -9.60
C ILE A 53 8.62 2.53 -9.76
N THR A 54 9.61 1.66 -9.84
CA THR A 54 9.46 0.21 -9.79
C THR A 54 9.29 -0.28 -8.35
N LEU A 55 8.83 -1.53 -8.21
CA LEU A 55 8.81 -2.21 -6.92
C LEU A 55 10.21 -2.26 -6.29
N LEU A 56 11.24 -2.55 -7.08
CA LEU A 56 12.61 -2.67 -6.60
C LEU A 56 13.14 -1.33 -6.09
N GLU A 57 12.94 -0.24 -6.86
CA GLU A 57 13.31 1.11 -6.41
C GLU A 57 12.58 1.48 -5.10
N CYS A 58 11.30 1.12 -4.96
CA CYS A 58 10.58 1.34 -3.70
C CYS A 58 11.16 0.55 -2.52
N ILE A 59 11.59 -0.69 -2.75
CA ILE A 59 12.23 -1.53 -1.74
C ILE A 59 13.57 -0.93 -1.33
N ASP A 60 14.38 -0.49 -2.29
CA ASP A 60 15.68 0.16 -2.05
C ASP A 60 15.52 1.47 -1.25
N LEU A 61 14.44 2.22 -1.49
CA LEU A 61 14.11 3.42 -0.71
C LEU A 61 13.71 3.06 0.73
N MET A 62 12.96 1.98 0.93
CA MET A 62 12.50 1.57 2.26
C MET A 62 13.60 0.94 3.10
N ASP A 63 14.52 0.18 2.49
CA ASP A 63 15.64 -0.46 3.19
C ASP A 63 16.61 0.56 3.81
N GLN A 64 16.58 1.82 3.34
CA GLN A 64 17.29 2.95 3.96
C GLN A 64 16.67 3.40 5.29
N GLU A 65 15.38 3.12 5.51
CA GLU A 65 14.61 3.59 6.66
C GLU A 65 14.45 2.52 7.74
N PHE A 66 14.23 1.27 7.31
CA PHE A 66 14.06 0.11 8.17
C PHE A 66 14.30 -1.19 7.41
N PRO A 67 14.72 -2.27 8.09
CA PRO A 67 14.97 -3.55 7.44
C PRO A 67 13.71 -4.11 6.78
N ILE A 68 13.86 -4.54 5.53
CA ILE A 68 12.83 -5.23 4.76
C ILE A 68 13.37 -6.57 4.25
N ASP A 69 12.56 -7.63 4.36
CA ASP A 69 12.97 -8.93 3.87
C ASP A 69 11.83 -9.80 3.34
N SER A 70 12.22 -10.86 2.62
CA SER A 70 11.35 -11.93 2.16
C SER A 70 12.08 -13.25 2.40
N PRO A 71 11.69 -14.05 3.41
CA PRO A 71 12.43 -15.25 3.79
C PRO A 71 12.51 -16.31 2.69
N ASP A 72 11.47 -16.39 1.86
CA ASP A 72 11.30 -17.47 0.89
C ASP A 72 11.67 -17.06 -0.55
N ARG A 73 11.99 -15.78 -0.80
CA ARG A 73 12.29 -15.25 -2.13
C ARG A 73 13.23 -14.06 -2.12
N ASP A 74 14.06 -13.97 -3.14
CA ASP A 74 14.77 -12.74 -3.50
C ASP A 74 13.77 -11.70 -4.03
N LEU A 75 13.74 -10.52 -3.41
CA LEU A 75 12.86 -9.43 -3.77
C LEU A 75 13.19 -8.82 -5.15
N SER A 76 14.44 -8.95 -5.61
CA SER A 76 14.88 -8.49 -6.93
C SER A 76 14.42 -9.41 -8.07
N GLU A 77 14.00 -10.64 -7.75
CA GLU A 77 13.56 -11.64 -8.72
C GLU A 77 12.04 -11.85 -8.71
N VAL A 78 11.27 -11.00 -8.03
CA VAL A 78 9.81 -11.13 -7.93
C VAL A 78 9.19 -11.04 -9.33
N PRO A 79 8.53 -12.11 -9.82
CA PRO A 79 8.04 -12.12 -11.18
C PRO A 79 6.64 -11.50 -11.23
N LEU A 80 6.61 -10.17 -11.11
CA LEU A 80 5.41 -9.38 -11.31
C LEU A 80 4.94 -9.56 -12.76
N ILE A 81 3.66 -9.93 -12.92
CA ILE A 81 2.97 -9.64 -14.17
C ILE A 81 2.60 -8.17 -14.04
N ASP A 82 3.00 -7.35 -15.01
CA ASP A 82 2.70 -5.91 -15.10
C ASP A 82 1.56 -5.50 -14.17
N ASP A 83 1.90 -4.80 -13.08
CA ASP A 83 0.92 -4.39 -12.08
C ASP A 83 -0.19 -3.65 -12.82
N TRP A 84 -1.41 -4.18 -12.81
CA TRP A 84 -2.51 -3.67 -13.63
C TRP A 84 -2.89 -2.22 -13.29
N ARG A 85 -2.39 -1.73 -12.14
CA ARG A 85 -2.51 -0.33 -11.72
C ARG A 85 -1.30 0.54 -12.05
N ARG A 86 -0.30 0.02 -12.76
CA ARG A 86 0.82 0.80 -13.27
C ARG A 86 0.31 1.75 -14.37
N ALA A 87 0.06 2.99 -13.98
CA ALA A 87 -0.24 4.05 -14.92
C ALA A 87 1.03 4.46 -15.71
N GLU A 88 0.86 5.14 -16.84
CA GLU A 88 1.96 5.73 -17.64
C GLU A 88 2.69 6.88 -16.90
N GLY A 89 2.38 7.10 -15.63
CA GLY A 89 2.93 8.14 -14.77
C GLY A 89 2.45 8.01 -13.33
N PRO A 90 2.72 9.02 -12.48
CA PRO A 90 2.28 9.01 -11.09
C PRO A 90 0.75 8.94 -10.97
N TYR A 91 0.26 8.24 -9.97
CA TYR A 91 -1.17 8.12 -9.69
C TYR A 91 -1.44 8.16 -8.19
N ALA A 92 -2.73 8.26 -7.82
CA ALA A 92 -3.15 8.28 -6.45
C ALA A 92 -4.29 7.29 -6.21
N ILE A 93 -4.35 6.74 -5.00
CA ILE A 93 -5.45 5.92 -4.53
C ILE A 93 -5.87 6.33 -3.11
N TRP A 94 -7.09 5.95 -2.74
CA TRP A 94 -7.59 6.10 -1.38
C TRP A 94 -7.71 4.74 -0.68
N VAL A 95 -7.21 4.67 0.56
CA VAL A 95 -7.42 3.52 1.46
C VAL A 95 -8.09 3.96 2.75
N ARG A 96 -8.59 3.00 3.54
CA ARG A 96 -9.10 3.31 4.89
C ARG A 96 -7.95 3.75 5.79
N LYS A 97 -8.15 4.84 6.53
CA LYS A 97 -7.21 5.33 7.55
C LYS A 97 -7.31 4.46 8.81
N ARG A 98 -6.59 3.33 8.81
CA ARG A 98 -6.60 2.34 9.89
C ARG A 98 -5.21 1.74 10.10
N PHE A 99 -4.91 1.43 11.36
CA PHE A 99 -3.66 0.81 11.77
C PHE A 99 -3.52 -0.61 11.20
N GLU A 100 -4.54 -1.43 11.36
CA GLU A 100 -4.63 -2.76 10.75
C GLU A 100 -5.40 -2.71 9.41
N ALA A 101 -5.11 -3.65 8.53
CA ALA A 101 -5.89 -3.90 7.32
C ALA A 101 -7.36 -4.26 7.63
N ASP A 102 -8.19 -4.13 6.59
CA ASP A 102 -9.65 -4.06 6.73
C ASP A 102 -10.22 -5.35 7.31
N PHE A 103 -10.78 -5.23 8.51
CA PHE A 103 -11.34 -6.34 9.27
C PHE A 103 -12.50 -7.04 8.51
N GLU A 104 -13.27 -6.29 7.72
CA GLU A 104 -14.33 -6.82 6.86
C GLU A 104 -13.82 -7.78 5.76
N HIS A 105 -12.51 -7.81 5.52
CA HIS A 105 -11.87 -8.73 4.57
C HIS A 105 -11.09 -9.87 5.24
N GLN A 106 -11.24 -10.05 6.56
CA GLN A 106 -10.60 -11.14 7.27
C GLN A 106 -11.02 -12.52 6.72
N LYS A 107 -10.07 -13.47 6.67
CA LYS A 107 -10.27 -14.85 6.18
C LYS A 107 -10.70 -14.94 4.71
N LYS A 108 -10.54 -13.87 3.92
CA LYS A 108 -10.75 -13.93 2.47
C LYS A 108 -9.44 -14.27 1.78
N SER A 109 -9.43 -15.32 0.96
CA SER A 109 -8.30 -15.65 0.10
C SER A 109 -8.21 -14.69 -1.09
N ALA A 110 -7.07 -14.65 -1.77
CA ALA A 110 -6.91 -13.82 -2.96
C ALA A 110 -7.90 -14.21 -4.08
N VAL A 111 -8.23 -15.49 -4.22
CA VAL A 111 -9.28 -15.97 -5.16
C VAL A 111 -10.63 -15.41 -4.79
N HIS A 112 -11.02 -15.48 -3.52
CA HIS A 112 -12.32 -14.95 -3.07
C HIS A 112 -12.42 -13.44 -3.28
N VAL A 113 -11.34 -12.70 -3.02
CA VAL A 113 -11.25 -11.25 -3.20
C VAL A 113 -11.46 -10.89 -4.68
N ARG A 114 -10.77 -11.58 -5.60
CA ARG A 114 -10.93 -11.40 -7.05
C ARG A 114 -12.36 -11.74 -7.51
N GLN A 115 -12.92 -12.86 -7.06
CA GLN A 115 -14.29 -13.27 -7.39
C GLN A 115 -15.35 -12.30 -6.87
N SER A 116 -15.06 -11.64 -5.74
CA SER A 116 -15.93 -10.62 -5.14
C SER A 116 -15.71 -9.22 -5.72
N LEU A 117 -14.82 -9.09 -6.71
CA LEU A 117 -14.46 -7.81 -7.36
C LEU A 117 -14.00 -6.75 -6.36
N ILE A 118 -13.33 -7.16 -5.28
CA ILE A 118 -12.79 -6.24 -4.28
C ILE A 118 -11.44 -5.71 -4.82
N PRO A 119 -11.30 -4.39 -5.05
CA PRO A 119 -10.04 -3.80 -5.49
C PRO A 119 -9.07 -3.74 -4.30
N GLY A 120 -8.26 -4.77 -4.10
CA GLY A 120 -7.29 -4.80 -3.01
C GLY A 120 -5.96 -4.13 -3.36
N ILE A 121 -5.25 -3.58 -2.38
CA ILE A 121 -3.97 -2.88 -2.53
C ILE A 121 -2.90 -3.72 -3.27
N THR A 122 -2.02 -3.07 -4.01
CA THR A 122 -0.82 -3.68 -4.60
C THR A 122 0.33 -3.66 -3.58
N LEU A 123 1.36 -4.45 -3.82
CA LEU A 123 2.56 -4.49 -2.98
C LEU A 123 3.29 -3.15 -2.99
N LEU A 124 3.42 -2.50 -4.15
CA LEU A 124 4.04 -1.17 -4.28
C LEU A 124 3.26 -0.11 -3.48
N GLU A 125 1.93 -0.09 -3.63
CA GLU A 125 1.06 0.81 -2.86
C GLU A 125 1.18 0.56 -1.35
N ARG A 126 1.27 -0.71 -0.93
CA ARG A 126 1.38 -1.08 0.48
C ARG A 126 2.73 -0.68 1.07
N LEU A 127 3.81 -0.82 0.31
CA LEU A 127 5.16 -0.39 0.66
C LEU A 127 5.19 1.13 0.89
N LEU A 128 4.66 1.90 -0.05
CA LEU A 128 4.56 3.36 0.09
C LEU A 128 3.69 3.77 1.30
N LEU A 129 2.56 3.09 1.53
CA LEU A 129 1.74 3.32 2.72
C LEU A 129 2.53 3.08 4.03
N GLU A 130 3.39 2.06 4.06
CA GLU A 130 4.26 1.78 5.20
C GLU A 130 5.23 2.93 5.44
N LEU A 131 5.96 3.31 4.39
CA LEU A 131 6.94 4.39 4.43
C LEU A 131 6.31 5.69 4.94
N PHE A 132 5.14 6.06 4.40
CA PHE A 132 4.40 7.23 4.84
C PHE A 132 4.05 7.18 6.33
N TYR A 133 3.49 6.06 6.78
CA TYR A 133 3.08 5.91 8.17
C TYR A 133 4.29 5.90 9.12
N TYR A 134 5.37 5.21 8.75
CA TYR A 134 6.59 5.15 9.54
C TYR A 134 7.25 6.53 9.69
N ARG A 135 7.42 7.27 8.58
CA ARG A 135 7.99 8.63 8.60
C ARG A 135 7.20 9.59 9.50
N TYR A 136 5.87 9.46 9.54
CA TYR A 136 5.03 10.37 10.30
C TYR A 136 4.78 9.93 11.75
N ASN A 137 4.73 8.62 12.02
CA ASN A 137 4.31 8.08 13.32
C ASN A 137 5.42 7.34 14.06
N GLY A 138 6.55 7.02 13.41
CA GLY A 138 7.64 6.21 13.98
C GLY A 138 7.21 4.80 14.35
N LYS A 139 6.19 4.27 13.66
CA LYS A 139 5.56 2.97 13.93
C LYS A 139 5.29 2.24 12.63
N HIS A 140 5.17 0.93 12.72
CA HIS A 140 4.80 0.07 11.60
C HIS A 140 3.30 -0.25 11.63
N LEU A 141 2.69 -0.33 10.45
CA LEU A 141 1.29 -0.77 10.30
C LEU A 141 1.21 -2.30 10.34
N ASP A 142 -0.01 -2.81 10.52
CA ASP A 142 -0.31 -4.24 10.49
C ASP A 142 0.51 -5.05 11.51
N ALA A 143 0.38 -4.72 12.80
CA ALA A 143 1.07 -5.43 13.88
C ALA A 143 0.39 -6.76 14.23
N ASP A 144 -0.93 -6.86 14.01
CA ASP A 144 -1.73 -8.02 14.38
C ASP A 144 -2.21 -8.84 13.15
N CYS A 145 -1.88 -8.41 11.93
CA CYS A 145 -2.27 -9.10 10.71
C CYS A 145 -1.24 -8.95 9.58
N ILE A 146 -1.46 -9.70 8.50
CA ILE A 146 -0.74 -9.56 7.24
C ILE A 146 -1.72 -9.03 6.19
N THR A 147 -1.33 -7.94 5.52
CA THR A 147 -2.05 -7.39 4.36
C THR A 147 -1.74 -8.23 3.13
N LEU A 148 -2.70 -9.00 2.65
CA LEU A 148 -2.68 -9.60 1.31
C LEU A 148 -2.81 -8.51 0.25
N CYS A 149 -1.76 -8.36 -0.55
CA CYS A 149 -1.66 -7.41 -1.64
C CYS A 149 -2.28 -8.02 -2.92
N THR A 150 -3.59 -8.27 -2.87
CA THR A 150 -4.34 -8.93 -3.95
C THR A 150 -4.42 -8.12 -5.24
N GLY A 151 -4.07 -6.83 -5.18
CA GLY A 151 -3.86 -5.99 -6.34
C GLY A 151 -2.63 -6.38 -7.14
N THR A 152 -1.65 -7.06 -6.56
CA THR A 152 -0.47 -7.49 -7.29
C THR A 152 -0.74 -8.76 -8.11
N GLN A 153 -0.38 -8.71 -9.38
CA GLN A 153 -0.39 -9.88 -10.27
C GLN A 153 1.02 -10.47 -10.37
N THR A 154 1.14 -11.80 -10.27
CA THR A 154 2.43 -12.51 -10.33
C THR A 154 2.32 -13.72 -11.26
N THR A 155 3.41 -14.10 -11.92
CA THR A 155 3.42 -15.23 -12.87
C THR A 155 3.27 -16.59 -12.19
N GLY A 156 3.50 -16.66 -10.88
CA GLY A 156 3.53 -17.91 -10.10
C GLY A 156 2.26 -18.25 -9.35
N SER A 157 1.17 -17.51 -9.54
CA SER A 157 -0.06 -17.66 -8.73
C SER A 157 0.20 -17.50 -7.23
N PHE A 158 1.18 -16.71 -6.79
CA PHE A 158 1.32 -16.36 -5.37
C PHE A 158 0.85 -14.93 -5.15
N THR A 159 0.19 -14.69 -4.04
CA THR A 159 -0.23 -13.35 -3.64
C THR A 159 0.72 -12.85 -2.56
N PRO A 160 1.40 -11.71 -2.77
CA PRO A 160 2.27 -11.16 -1.75
C PRO A 160 1.43 -10.76 -0.54
N GLY A 161 1.94 -11.06 0.65
CA GLY A 161 1.47 -10.53 1.91
C GLY A 161 2.54 -9.63 2.53
N PHE A 162 2.10 -8.60 3.22
CA PHE A 162 2.95 -7.60 3.86
C PHE A 162 2.57 -7.45 5.32
N GLY A 163 3.55 -7.45 6.23
CA GLY A 163 3.30 -7.21 7.65
C GLY A 163 4.57 -6.83 8.42
N TRP A 164 4.39 -6.39 9.66
CA TRP A 164 5.48 -6.12 10.59
C TRP A 164 5.83 -7.38 11.40
N ASP A 165 7.09 -7.81 11.32
CA ASP A 165 7.63 -8.90 12.14
C ASP A 165 8.28 -8.30 13.39
N ALA A 166 7.50 -8.23 14.47
CA ALA A 166 7.95 -7.67 15.75
C ALA A 166 9.06 -8.49 16.42
N ASP A 167 9.14 -9.80 16.15
CA ASP A 167 10.16 -10.67 16.74
C ASP A 167 11.54 -10.41 16.13
N HIS A 168 11.59 -10.02 14.85
CA HIS A 168 12.83 -9.74 14.12
C HIS A 168 13.05 -8.25 13.80
N CYS A 169 12.15 -7.38 14.26
CA CYS A 169 12.18 -5.93 14.03
C CYS A 169 12.35 -5.54 12.55
N ARG A 170 11.54 -6.14 11.67
CA ARG A 170 11.61 -5.91 10.23
C ARG A 170 10.25 -5.95 9.55
N VAL A 171 10.15 -5.29 8.41
CA VAL A 171 9.05 -5.50 7.49
C VAL A 171 9.27 -6.81 6.74
N ARG A 172 8.23 -7.65 6.68
CA ARG A 172 8.29 -8.96 6.05
C ARG A 172 7.31 -9.04 4.87
N ILE A 173 7.82 -9.53 3.74
CA ILE A 173 7.03 -9.90 2.57
C ILE A 173 6.94 -11.43 2.48
N ASP A 174 5.72 -11.94 2.58
CA ASP A 174 5.40 -13.37 2.48
C ASP A 174 4.65 -13.69 1.18
N TRP A 175 4.62 -14.97 0.80
CA TRP A 175 4.01 -15.42 -0.46
C TRP A 175 2.94 -16.47 -0.21
N PHE A 176 1.68 -16.09 -0.39
CA PHE A 176 0.54 -16.96 -0.10
C PHE A 176 -0.04 -17.59 -1.35
N ALA A 177 -0.44 -18.87 -1.25
CA ALA A 177 -1.23 -19.51 -2.30
C ALA A 177 -2.57 -18.75 -2.50
N PRO A 178 -3.14 -18.71 -3.71
CA PRO A 178 -4.29 -17.86 -4.02
C PRO A 178 -5.55 -18.21 -3.23
N ASP A 179 -5.70 -19.48 -2.89
CA ASP A 179 -6.82 -20.06 -2.17
C ASP A 179 -6.58 -20.08 -0.65
N TYR A 180 -5.36 -19.80 -0.19
CA TYR A 180 -5.04 -19.74 1.23
C TYR A 180 -5.79 -18.59 1.90
N ALA A 181 -6.45 -18.92 3.01
CA ALA A 181 -7.17 -17.99 3.86
C ALA A 181 -6.87 -18.31 5.32
N SER A 182 -6.61 -17.27 6.11
CA SER A 182 -6.38 -17.40 7.54
C SER A 182 -6.93 -16.18 8.29
N ILE A 183 -7.15 -16.33 9.59
CA ILE A 183 -7.65 -15.25 10.45
C ILE A 183 -6.66 -14.08 10.58
N GLY A 184 -5.37 -14.36 10.39
CA GLY A 184 -4.32 -13.34 10.35
C GLY A 184 -4.19 -12.64 9.00
N LEU A 185 -4.94 -13.05 7.97
CA LEU A 185 -4.88 -12.45 6.64
C LEU A 185 -6.07 -11.51 6.40
N ARG A 186 -5.77 -10.31 5.90
CA ARG A 186 -6.74 -9.28 5.54
C ARG A 186 -6.31 -8.59 4.25
N VAL A 187 -7.22 -7.86 3.63
CA VAL A 187 -6.93 -7.03 2.44
C VAL A 187 -7.18 -5.59 2.81
N ARG A 188 -6.42 -4.66 2.22
CA ARG A 188 -6.80 -3.23 2.21
C ARG A 188 -7.52 -2.95 0.90
N GLU A 189 -8.79 -2.59 0.98
CA GLU A 189 -9.58 -2.17 -0.18
C GLU A 189 -9.16 -0.75 -0.60
N VAL A 190 -9.16 -0.49 -1.91
CA VAL A 190 -8.76 0.80 -2.49
C VAL A 190 -9.89 1.46 -3.27
N ILE A 191 -9.79 2.77 -3.45
CA ILE A 191 -10.53 3.52 -4.47
C ILE A 191 -9.52 4.19 -5.40
N THR A 192 -9.76 4.07 -6.71
CA THR A 192 -8.94 4.57 -7.83
C THR A 192 -9.72 5.51 -8.71
#